data_AF-A0A2D4TUV7-F1
#
_entry.id   AF-A0A2D4TUV7-F1
#
_cell.length_a   1.000
_cell.length_b   1.000
_cell.length_c   1.000
_cell.angle_alpha   90.00
_cell.angle_beta   90.00
_cell.angle_gamma   90.00
#
_symmetry.space_group_name_H-M   'P 1'
#
loop_
_entity.id
_entity.type
_entity.pdbx_description
1 polymer ?
#
loop_
_entity_poly.entity_id
_entity_poly.type
_entity_poly.pdbx_seq_one_letter_code
_entity_poly.pdbx_strand_id
1 'polypeptide(L)'
;LWREKGDLLLAITEGALTRLRPVLMTALVASLGFVPMAINIGTGAEVQRPLATVVIGGIISSTLLTLLVLPVLYHWVHKNDNRKQQTE
;
A
#
# COMPACT_ATOMS: atom_id res chain seq x y z
N LEU A 1 21.54 -0.04 14.49
CA LEU A 1 20.84 -1.33 14.29
C LEU A 1 20.91 -1.91 12.87
N TRP A 2 21.55 -1.26 11.89
CA TRP A 2 21.65 -1.76 10.50
C TRP A 2 22.79 -2.76 10.23
N ARG A 3 23.52 -3.21 11.28
CA ARG A 3 24.72 -4.04 11.11
C ARG A 3 24.59 -5.51 11.50
N GLU A 4 23.47 -5.97 12.07
CA GLU A 4 23.53 -7.24 12.82
C GLU A 4 22.91 -8.51 12.23
N LYS A 5 22.03 -8.50 11.22
CA LYS A 5 21.53 -9.79 10.67
C LYS A 5 21.21 -9.76 9.17
N GLY A 6 22.20 -10.15 8.37
CA GLY A 6 22.19 -11.36 7.53
C GLY A 6 21.07 -11.70 6.56
N ASP A 7 19.95 -10.97 6.50
CA ASP A 7 18.87 -11.35 5.58
C ASP A 7 18.08 -10.13 5.11
N LEU A 8 18.57 -9.51 4.04
CA LEU A 8 17.98 -8.32 3.44
C LEU A 8 16.49 -8.50 3.13
N LEU A 9 16.10 -9.70 2.67
CA LEU A 9 14.71 -10.03 2.39
C LEU A 9 13.84 -9.99 3.64
N LEU A 10 14.38 -10.39 4.79
CA LEU A 10 13.69 -10.36 6.07
C LEU A 10 13.45 -8.92 6.55
N ALA A 11 14.43 -8.04 6.36
CA ALA A 11 14.29 -6.61 6.67
C ALA A 11 13.29 -5.90 5.73
N ILE A 12 13.27 -6.26 4.45
CA ILE A 12 12.28 -5.75 3.48
C ILE A 12 10.87 -6.19 3.86
N THR A 13 10.69 -7.48 4.18
CA THR A 13 9.38 -8.03 4.54
C THR A 13 8.88 -7.48 5.86
N GLU A 14 9.72 -7.34 6.89
CA GLU A 14 9.34 -6.66 8.13
C GLU A 14 8.97 -5.19 7.90
N GLY A 15 9.74 -4.47 7.09
CA GLY A 15 9.45 -3.09 6.72
C GLY A 15 8.13 -2.95 5.95
N ALA A 16 7.85 -3.87 5.04
CA ALA A 16 6.59 -3.93 4.30
C ALA A 16 5.40 -4.25 5.23
N LEU A 17 5.54 -5.23 6.13
CA LEU A 17 4.49 -5.61 7.10
C LEU A 17 4.18 -4.48 8.09
N THR A 18 5.20 -3.74 8.53
CA THR A 18 5.05 -2.61 9.46
C THR A 18 4.21 -1.48 8.83
N ARG A 19 4.27 -1.31 7.51
CA ARG A 19 3.46 -0.32 6.78
C ARG A 19 2.11 -0.88 6.31
N LEU A 20 2.05 -2.17 5.99
CA LEU A 20 0.82 -2.84 5.56
C LEU A 20 -0.29 -2.72 6.61
N ARG A 21 0.04 -2.91 7.89
CA ARG A 21 -0.95 -2.86 8.99
C ARG A 21 -1.66 -1.50 9.09
N PRO A 22 -0.96 -0.36 9.20
CA PRO A 22 -1.59 0.97 9.18
C PRO A 22 -2.39 1.25 7.91
N VAL A 23 -1.87 0.88 6.73
CA VAL A 23 -2.53 1.17 5.44
C VAL A 23 -3.81 0.35 5.29
N LEU A 24 -3.80 -0.93 5.67
CA LEU A 24 -5.01 -1.75 5.68
C LEU A 24 -6.03 -1.21 6.68
N MET A 25 -5.61 -0.78 7.87
CA MET A 25 -6.53 -0.19 8.85
C MET A 25 -7.26 1.03 8.28
N THR A 26 -6.54 1.98 7.69
CA THR A 26 -7.15 3.19 7.12
C THR A 26 -8.01 2.87 5.91
N ALA A 27 -7.57 1.96 5.05
CA ALA A 27 -8.33 1.52 3.88
C ALA A 27 -9.65 0.85 4.26
N LEU A 28 -9.64 -0.01 5.30
CA LEU A 28 -10.83 -0.68 5.80
C LEU A 28 -11.82 0.30 6.42
N VAL A 29 -11.35 1.19 7.30
CA VAL A 29 -12.20 2.23 7.95
C VAL A 29 -12.85 3.13 6.90
N ALA A 30 -12.07 3.61 5.94
CA ALA A 30 -12.59 4.44 4.86
C ALA A 30 -13.61 3.68 3.99
N SER A 31 -13.28 2.45 3.56
CA SER A 31 -14.17 1.64 2.74
C SER A 31 -15.51 1.40 3.43
N LEU A 32 -15.50 1.01 4.72
CA LEU A 32 -16.72 0.80 5.51
C LEU A 32 -17.56 2.08 5.63
N GLY A 33 -16.94 3.26 5.73
CA GLY A 33 -17.64 4.55 5.73
C GLY A 33 -18.38 4.85 4.42
N PHE A 34 -17.88 4.35 3.29
CA PHE A 34 -18.49 4.54 1.97
C PHE A 34 -19.49 3.44 1.57
N VAL A 35 -19.51 2.28 2.24
CA VAL A 35 -20.47 1.19 1.99
C VAL A 35 -21.94 1.68 2.01
N PRO A 36 -22.44 2.39 3.04
CA PRO A 36 -23.84 2.82 3.06
C PRO A 36 -24.16 3.81 1.93
N MET A 37 -23.19 4.64 1.54
CA MET A 37 -23.31 5.59 0.44
C MET A 37 -23.38 4.89 -0.93
N ALA A 38 -22.65 3.79 -1.09
CA ALA A 38 -22.66 2.98 -2.31
C ALA A 38 -23.99 2.20 -2.49
N ILE A 39 -24.67 1.83 -1.41
CA ILE A 39 -25.92 1.05 -1.46
C ILE A 39 -27.15 1.95 -1.53
N ASN A 40 -27.10 3.18 -1.01
CA ASN A 40 -28.24 4.09 -0.95
C ASN A 40 -28.93 4.29 -2.32
N ILE A 41 -30.24 4.10 -2.39
CA ILE A 41 -31.08 4.23 -3.61
C ILE A 41 -31.96 5.49 -3.58
N GLY A 42 -31.78 6.38 -2.59
CA GLY A 42 -32.56 7.59 -2.42
C GLY A 42 -32.21 8.73 -3.40
N THR A 43 -32.96 9.83 -3.33
CA THR A 43 -32.70 11.06 -4.08
C THR A 43 -31.27 11.57 -3.85
N GLY A 44 -30.51 11.78 -4.93
CA GLY A 44 -29.08 12.13 -4.89
C GLY A 44 -28.10 10.94 -5.01
N ALA A 45 -28.59 9.71 -5.03
CA ALA A 45 -27.77 8.51 -5.23
C ALA A 45 -27.03 8.49 -6.58
N GLU A 46 -27.57 9.17 -7.59
CA GLU A 46 -27.01 9.24 -8.95
C GLU A 46 -25.61 9.87 -9.00
N VAL A 47 -25.28 10.73 -8.02
CA VAL A 47 -23.96 11.36 -7.90
C VAL A 47 -23.12 10.71 -6.78
N GLN A 48 -23.76 10.30 -5.69
CA GLN A 48 -23.06 9.74 -4.52
C GLN A 48 -22.51 8.33 -4.75
N ARG A 49 -23.25 7.47 -5.47
CA ARG A 49 -22.81 6.11 -5.80
C ARG A 49 -21.52 6.09 -6.63
N PRO A 50 -21.44 6.76 -7.79
CA PRO A 50 -20.22 6.74 -8.59
C PRO A 50 -19.02 7.35 -7.84
N LEU A 51 -19.24 8.40 -7.04
CA LEU A 51 -18.19 8.99 -6.23
C LEU A 51 -17.68 8.01 -5.15
N ALA A 52 -18.58 7.35 -4.41
CA ALA A 52 -18.22 6.35 -3.42
C ALA A 52 -17.45 5.17 -4.04
N THR A 53 -17.91 4.67 -5.20
CA THR A 53 -17.23 3.59 -5.92
C THR A 53 -15.83 4.00 -6.39
N VAL A 54 -15.66 5.22 -6.92
CA VAL A 54 -14.35 5.74 -7.34
C VAL A 54 -13.40 5.88 -6.13
N VAL A 55 -13.88 6.37 -5.00
CA VAL A 55 -13.06 6.52 -3.79
C VAL A 55 -12.60 5.16 -3.26
N ILE A 56 -13.49 4.18 -3.17
CA ILE A 56 -13.14 2.81 -2.75
C ILE A 56 -12.10 2.20 -3.71
N GLY A 57 -12.32 2.33 -5.03
CA GLY A 57 -11.37 1.88 -6.04
C GLY A 57 -10.00 2.57 -5.93
N GLY A 58 -10.00 3.88 -5.70
CA GLY A 58 -8.79 4.67 -5.51
C GLY A 58 -8.00 4.27 -4.26
N ILE A 59 -8.68 3.97 -3.15
CA ILE A 59 -8.05 3.47 -1.92
C ILE A 59 -7.41 2.11 -2.18
N ILE A 60 -8.13 1.15 -2.77
CA ILE A 60 -7.60 -0.19 -3.07
C ILE A 60 -6.39 -0.09 -4.00
N SER A 61 -6.51 0.69 -5.08
CA SER A 61 -5.45 0.88 -6.05
C SER A 61 -4.23 1.57 -5.44
N SER A 62 -4.42 2.61 -4.62
CA SER A 62 -3.34 3.32 -3.93
C SER A 62 -2.65 2.45 -2.87
N THR A 63 -3.42 1.63 -2.14
CA THR A 63 -2.88 0.65 -1.18
C THR A 63 -2.01 -0.38 -1.90
N LEU A 64 -2.51 -0.99 -2.99
CA LEU A 64 -1.75 -1.94 -3.80
C LEU A 64 -0.51 -1.28 -4.40
N LEU A 65 -0.65 -0.08 -4.95
CA LEU A 65 0.45 0.67 -5.52
C LEU A 65 1.51 0.95 -4.46
N THR A 66 1.13 1.40 -3.26
CA THR A 66 2.07 1.65 -2.15
C THR A 66 2.77 0.36 -1.73
N LEU A 67 2.02 -0.73 -1.62
CA LEU A 67 2.57 -2.02 -1.19
C LEU A 67 3.47 -2.68 -2.22
N LEU A 68 3.27 -2.42 -3.51
CA LEU A 68 4.11 -2.93 -4.61
C LEU A 68 5.29 -2.01 -4.90
N VAL A 69 5.08 -0.69 -4.90
CA VAL A 69 6.11 0.32 -5.17
C VAL A 69 7.21 0.25 -4.13
N LEU A 70 6.87 0.06 -2.84
CA LEU A 70 7.87 0.02 -1.78
C LEU A 70 8.88 -1.15 -1.89
N PRO A 71 8.46 -2.43 -2.04
CA PRO A 71 9.40 -3.54 -2.24
C PRO A 71 10.12 -3.45 -3.58
N VAL A 72 9.47 -2.96 -4.64
CA VAL A 72 10.12 -2.78 -5.96
C VAL A 72 11.20 -1.70 -5.89
N LEU A 73 10.92 -0.55 -5.29
CA LEU A 73 11.92 0.50 -5.08
C LEU A 73 13.06 0.02 -4.20
N TYR A 74 12.74 -0.68 -3.10
CA TYR A 74 13.78 -1.23 -2.23
C TYR A 74 14.65 -2.22 -3.01
N HIS A 75 14.05 -3.16 -3.74
CA HIS A 75 14.79 -4.12 -4.54
C HIS A 75 15.68 -3.42 -5.57
N TRP A 76 15.19 -2.38 -6.24
CA TRP A 76 15.97 -1.65 -7.25
C TRP A 76 17.15 -0.88 -6.63
N VAL A 77 16.92 -0.17 -5.53
CA VAL A 77 17.97 0.56 -4.79
C VAL A 77 19.02 -0.40 -4.26
N HIS A 78 18.60 -1.51 -3.63
CA HIS A 78 19.54 -2.48 -3.05
C HIS A 78 20.28 -3.31 -4.12
N LYS A 79 19.65 -3.56 -5.26
CA LYS A 79 20.31 -4.18 -6.44
C LYS A 79 21.44 -3.29 -6.97
N ASN A 80 21.30 -1.97 -6.88
CA ASN A 80 22.32 -1.03 -7.32
C ASN A 80 23.49 -0.91 -6.31
N ASP A 81 23.21 -1.16 -5.02
CA ASP A 81 24.23 -1.14 -3.95
C ASP A 81 25.12 -2.39 -3.97
N ASN A 82 24.54 -3.56 -4.25
CA ASN A 82 25.29 -4.81 -4.44
C ASN A 82 26.24 -4.77 -5.65
N ARG A 83 25.98 -3.90 -6.64
CA ARG A 83 26.86 -3.75 -7.82
C ARG A 83 28.12 -2.94 -7.53
N LYS A 84 28.12 -2.13 -6.47
CA LYS A 84 29.27 -1.29 -6.08
C LYS A 84 30.29 -2.06 -5.25
N GLN A 85 29.85 -3.00 -4.41
CA GLN A 85 30.75 -3.82 -3.58
C GLN A 85 31.52 -4.90 -4.36
N GLN A 86 31.11 -5.22 -5.60
CA GLN A 86 31.78 -6.23 -6.43
C GLN A 86 32.90 -5.64 -7.32
N THR A 87 33.10 -4.31 -7.27
CA THR A 87 34.12 -3.61 -8.08
C THR A 87 35.23 -2.98 -7.22
N GLU A 88 35.23 -3.18 -5.89
CA GLU A 88 36.34 -2.83 -4.98
C GLU A 88 37.04 -4.08 -4.44
#